data_AF-A0A947AIP4-F1
#
_entry.id   AF-A0A947AIP4-F1
#
_cell.length_a   1.000
_cell.length_b   1.000
_cell.length_c   1.000
_cell.angle_alpha   90.00
_cell.angle_beta   90.00
_cell.angle_gamma   90.00
#
_symmetry.space_group_name_H-M   'P 1'
#
loop_
_entity.id
_entity.type
_entity.pdbx_description
1 polymer ?
#
loop_
_entity_poly.entity_id
_entity_poly.type
_entity_poly.pdbx_seq_one_letter_code
_entity_poly.pdbx_strand_id
1 'polypeptide(L)'
;KKMRKLGYVFPDSMWMFFVLYGEKSNPDVRKNVYDNWLKELQPGVHEVVIHPSYMSSQWSSIVGNFNSYLRKGDYKYWSDPETKALAEKLGIIFIGYRELQLLQAKNWGLKTGSVPLKP
;
A
#
# COMPACT_ATOMS: atom_id res chain seq x y z
N LYS A 1 -3.98 -17.85 11.79
CA LYS A 1 -5.26 -18.05 12.55
C LYS A 1 -5.11 -17.86 14.07
N LYS A 2 -4.10 -18.43 14.75
CA LYS A 2 -3.89 -18.28 16.21
C LYS A 2 -3.77 -16.80 16.65
N MET A 3 -2.92 -16.01 15.99
CA MET A 3 -2.72 -14.60 16.33
C MET A 3 -4.00 -13.75 16.18
N ARG A 4 -4.78 -13.96 15.13
CA ARG A 4 -6.08 -13.27 14.95
C ARG A 4 -7.07 -13.60 16.08
N LYS A 5 -7.08 -14.85 16.58
CA LYS A 5 -7.88 -15.21 17.77
C LYS A 5 -7.41 -14.50 19.05
N LEU A 6 -6.14 -14.14 19.11
CA LEU A 6 -5.58 -13.34 20.19
C LEU A 6 -5.83 -11.84 19.98
N GLY A 7 -6.59 -11.41 18.97
CA GLY A 7 -6.97 -10.02 18.72
C GLY A 7 -6.00 -9.21 17.86
N TYR A 8 -4.88 -9.81 17.41
CA TYR A 8 -3.95 -9.15 16.48
C TYR A 8 -4.60 -8.90 15.12
N VAL A 9 -4.37 -7.71 14.56
CA VAL A 9 -4.86 -7.31 13.24
C VAL A 9 -3.74 -7.48 12.23
N PHE A 10 -4.07 -8.05 11.07
CA PHE A 10 -3.16 -8.20 9.93
C PHE A 10 -3.91 -7.85 8.65
N PRO A 11 -3.22 -7.37 7.61
CA PRO A 11 -3.78 -7.35 6.27
C PRO A 11 -4.25 -8.76 5.87
N ASP A 12 -5.36 -8.81 5.17
CA ASP A 12 -5.92 -10.00 4.54
C ASP A 12 -5.16 -10.35 3.25
N SER A 13 -4.51 -9.37 2.63
CA SER A 13 -3.52 -9.59 1.58
C SER A 13 -2.48 -8.47 1.53
N MET A 14 -1.30 -8.78 0.99
CA MET A 14 -0.24 -7.81 0.72
C MET A 14 0.17 -7.89 -0.75
N TRP A 15 0.23 -6.75 -1.43
CA TRP A 15 0.50 -6.65 -2.86
C TRP A 15 1.70 -5.71 -3.04
N MET A 16 2.69 -6.14 -3.82
CA MET A 16 3.89 -5.37 -4.09
C MET A 16 4.50 -5.86 -5.41
N PHE A 17 5.11 -4.96 -6.17
CA PHE A 17 6.02 -5.37 -7.23
C PHE A 17 7.36 -5.87 -6.66
N PHE A 18 7.44 -7.17 -6.35
CA PHE A 18 8.67 -7.80 -5.82
C PHE A 18 9.81 -7.93 -6.84
N VAL A 19 9.47 -8.09 -8.12
CA VAL A 19 10.42 -8.38 -9.20
C VAL A 19 10.14 -7.41 -10.34
N LEU A 20 11.06 -6.47 -10.56
CA LEU A 20 10.92 -5.35 -11.50
C LEU A 20 11.63 -5.64 -12.82
N TYR A 21 11.20 -6.69 -13.53
CA TYR A 21 11.77 -7.07 -14.82
C TYR A 21 10.71 -7.16 -15.91
N GLY A 22 11.15 -6.99 -17.16
CA GLY A 22 10.28 -7.01 -18.34
C GLY A 22 9.26 -5.87 -18.32
N GLU A 23 8.07 -6.10 -18.87
CA GLU A 23 7.03 -5.07 -19.04
C GLU A 23 6.60 -4.41 -17.72
N LYS A 24 6.79 -5.08 -16.57
CA LYS A 24 6.48 -4.51 -15.24
C LYS A 24 7.42 -3.38 -14.82
N SER A 25 8.49 -3.13 -15.57
CA SER A 25 9.32 -1.93 -15.42
C SER A 25 8.74 -0.71 -16.17
N ASN A 26 7.69 -0.87 -16.97
CA ASN A 26 7.02 0.22 -17.65
C ASN A 26 5.92 0.82 -16.75
N PRO A 27 5.97 2.12 -16.40
CA PRO A 27 4.94 2.81 -15.63
C PRO A 27 3.52 2.66 -16.18
N ASP A 28 3.33 2.64 -17.49
CA ASP A 28 1.99 2.53 -18.10
C ASP A 28 1.42 1.13 -17.90
N VAL A 29 2.27 0.10 -17.97
CA VAL A 29 1.88 -1.28 -17.61
C VAL A 29 1.53 -1.37 -16.13
N ARG A 30 2.31 -0.71 -15.26
CA ARG A 30 2.03 -0.69 -13.81
C ARG A 30 0.72 -0.03 -13.48
N LYS A 31 0.32 1.04 -14.18
CA LYS A 31 -1.01 1.66 -13.99
C LYS A 31 -2.11 0.61 -14.15
N ASN A 32 -2.09 -0.14 -15.25
CA ASN A 32 -3.11 -1.17 -15.51
C ASN A 32 -3.09 -2.27 -14.44
N VAL A 33 -1.90 -2.65 -13.97
CA VAL A 33 -1.76 -3.61 -12.88
C VAL A 33 -2.38 -3.08 -11.58
N TYR A 34 -2.07 -1.85 -11.18
CA TYR A 34 -2.67 -1.25 -9.98
C TYR A 34 -4.20 -1.10 -10.11
N ASP A 35 -4.71 -0.67 -11.27
CA ASP A 35 -6.15 -0.57 -11.51
C ASP A 35 -6.84 -1.92 -11.37
N ASN A 36 -6.21 -2.99 -11.86
CA ASN A 36 -6.71 -4.35 -11.70
C ASN A 36 -6.65 -4.80 -10.25
N TRP A 37 -5.57 -4.50 -9.53
CA TRP A 37 -5.45 -4.79 -8.11
C TRP A 37 -6.60 -4.17 -7.31
N LEU A 38 -6.90 -2.88 -7.53
CA LEU A 38 -8.02 -2.21 -6.87
C LEU A 38 -9.37 -2.88 -7.18
N LYS A 39 -9.59 -3.29 -8.44
CA LYS A 39 -10.84 -3.95 -8.86
C LYS A 39 -10.99 -5.38 -8.32
N GLU A 40 -9.90 -6.06 -8.03
CA GLU A 40 -9.88 -7.45 -7.55
C GLU A 40 -9.94 -7.56 -6.02
N LEU A 41 -9.78 -6.44 -5.30
CA LEU A 41 -9.86 -6.42 -3.83
C LEU A 41 -11.19 -7.02 -3.36
N GLN A 42 -11.10 -7.99 -2.46
CA GLN A 42 -12.23 -8.52 -1.73
C GLN A 42 -12.54 -7.60 -0.53
N PRO A 43 -13.69 -7.74 0.15
CA PRO A 43 -13.90 -7.04 1.41
C PRO A 43 -12.85 -7.44 2.46
N GLY A 44 -12.11 -6.47 3.00
CA GLY A 44 -11.05 -6.72 3.98
C GLY A 44 -10.07 -5.56 4.13
N VAL A 45 -9.00 -5.80 4.89
CA VAL A 45 -7.85 -4.90 5.00
C VAL A 45 -6.77 -5.37 4.03
N HIS A 46 -6.37 -4.54 3.08
CA HIS A 46 -5.35 -4.89 2.09
C HIS A 46 -4.20 -3.90 2.18
N GLU A 47 -2.97 -4.42 2.10
CA GLU A 47 -1.76 -3.61 2.11
C GLU A 47 -1.15 -3.60 0.71
N VAL A 48 -0.93 -2.41 0.16
CA VAL A 48 -0.20 -2.22 -1.09
C VAL A 48 1.08 -1.48 -0.78
N VAL A 49 2.21 -2.14 -1.02
CA VAL A 49 3.52 -1.54 -0.73
C VAL A 49 4.08 -0.92 -1.99
N ILE A 50 4.35 0.38 -1.91
CA ILE A 50 4.71 1.24 -3.03
C ILE A 50 5.98 2.03 -2.71
N HIS A 51 6.69 2.48 -3.73
CA HIS A 51 7.94 3.21 -3.56
C HIS A 51 7.91 4.57 -4.28
N PRO A 52 6.94 5.46 -4.02
CA PRO A 52 6.81 6.71 -4.76
C PRO A 52 8.01 7.61 -4.54
N SER A 53 8.51 8.22 -5.62
CA SER A 53 9.56 9.23 -5.54
C SER A 53 9.54 10.16 -6.75
N TYR A 54 10.01 11.39 -6.56
CA TYR A 54 10.31 12.30 -7.67
C TYR A 54 11.58 11.84 -8.39
N MET A 55 11.60 12.06 -9.71
CA MET A 55 12.80 11.83 -10.50
C MET A 55 13.70 13.07 -10.44
N SER A 56 14.53 13.15 -9.40
CA SER A 56 15.56 14.18 -9.27
C SER A 56 16.94 13.62 -9.62
N SER A 57 17.85 14.46 -10.10
CA SER A 57 19.24 14.08 -10.38
C SER A 57 19.94 13.56 -9.12
N GLN A 58 19.68 14.19 -7.96
CA GLN A 58 20.18 13.75 -6.66
C GLN A 58 19.66 12.36 -6.27
N TRP A 59 18.39 12.06 -6.50
CA TRP A 59 17.87 10.74 -6.16
C TRP A 59 18.38 9.68 -7.13
N SER A 60 18.42 10.00 -8.42
CA SER A 60 18.97 9.13 -9.46
C SER A 60 20.44 8.77 -9.23
N SER A 61 21.25 9.63 -8.61
CA SER A 61 22.64 9.30 -8.27
C SER A 61 22.76 8.29 -7.11
N ILE A 62 21.74 8.19 -6.25
CA ILE A 62 21.71 7.25 -5.11
C ILE A 62 21.17 5.90 -5.54
N VAL A 63 20.02 5.87 -6.24
CA VAL A 63 19.31 4.61 -6.55
C VAL A 63 19.49 4.14 -8.00
N GLY A 64 20.11 4.97 -8.85
CA GLY A 64 20.23 4.74 -10.29
C GLY A 64 19.03 5.24 -11.09
N ASN A 65 19.27 5.64 -12.34
CA ASN A 65 18.25 6.18 -13.25
C ASN A 65 17.06 5.24 -13.44
N PHE A 66 17.31 3.94 -13.60
CA PHE A 66 16.25 2.95 -13.78
C PHE A 66 15.33 2.87 -12.56
N ASN A 67 15.86 2.72 -11.35
CA ASN A 67 15.03 2.69 -10.13
C ASN A 67 14.29 4.01 -9.90
N SER A 68 14.94 5.14 -10.18
CA SER A 68 14.32 6.47 -10.09
C SER A 68 13.11 6.58 -11.03
N TYR A 69 13.24 6.11 -12.27
CA TYR A 69 12.16 6.03 -13.26
C TYR A 69 10.97 5.18 -12.79
N LEU A 70 11.23 4.01 -12.18
CA LEU A 70 10.17 3.14 -11.65
C LEU A 70 9.37 3.80 -10.52
N ARG A 71 10.09 4.45 -9.58
CA ARG A 71 9.49 5.14 -8.43
C ARG A 71 8.69 6.38 -8.84
N LYS A 72 9.07 7.02 -9.95
CA LYS A 72 8.27 8.08 -10.58
C LYS A 72 6.92 7.55 -11.08
N GLY A 73 6.89 6.32 -11.61
CA GLY A 73 5.65 5.66 -12.01
C GLY A 73 4.69 5.46 -10.83
N ASP A 74 5.21 4.94 -9.71
CA ASP A 74 4.43 4.81 -8.47
C ASP A 74 3.93 6.17 -7.99
N TYR A 75 4.80 7.19 -7.96
CA TYR A 75 4.40 8.55 -7.59
C TYR A 75 3.28 9.07 -8.48
N LYS A 76 3.42 8.99 -9.80
CA LYS A 76 2.42 9.47 -10.76
C LYS A 76 1.07 8.79 -10.51
N TYR A 77 1.04 7.46 -10.39
CA TYR A 77 -0.20 6.72 -10.19
C TYR A 77 -0.90 7.06 -8.87
N TRP A 78 -0.16 7.01 -7.75
CA TRP A 78 -0.74 7.17 -6.41
C TRP A 78 -1.00 8.63 -6.01
N SER A 79 -0.51 9.59 -6.80
CA SER A 79 -0.84 11.02 -6.68
C SER A 79 -1.93 11.47 -7.66
N ASP A 80 -2.38 10.59 -8.56
CA ASP A 80 -3.36 10.91 -9.59
C ASP A 80 -4.78 11.05 -9.00
N PRO A 81 -5.49 12.18 -9.22
CA PRO A 81 -6.88 12.32 -8.84
C PRO A 81 -7.79 11.22 -9.41
N GLU A 82 -7.49 10.68 -10.60
CA GLU A 82 -8.28 9.59 -11.21
C GLU A 82 -8.16 8.28 -10.41
N THR A 83 -6.98 7.96 -9.89
CA THR A 83 -6.76 6.80 -9.02
C THR A 83 -7.58 6.93 -7.74
N LYS A 84 -7.63 8.13 -7.15
CA LYS A 84 -8.45 8.41 -5.97
C LYS A 84 -9.94 8.24 -6.28
N ALA A 85 -10.41 8.79 -7.40
CA ALA A 85 -11.80 8.66 -7.85
C ALA A 85 -12.20 7.20 -8.13
N LEU A 86 -11.28 6.40 -8.70
CA LEU A 86 -11.48 4.97 -8.91
C LEU A 86 -11.65 4.24 -7.56
N ALA A 87 -10.75 4.50 -6.60
CA ALA A 87 -10.83 3.89 -5.28
C ALA A 87 -12.15 4.23 -4.58
N GLU A 88 -12.57 5.50 -4.62
CA GLU A 88 -13.86 5.96 -4.07
C GLU A 88 -15.05 5.25 -4.73
N LYS A 89 -15.05 5.15 -6.07
CA LYS A 89 -16.09 4.43 -6.83
C LYS A 89 -16.18 2.95 -6.45
N LEU A 90 -15.06 2.33 -6.11
CA LEU A 90 -14.97 0.92 -5.68
C LEU A 90 -15.30 0.75 -4.18
N GLY A 91 -15.58 1.83 -3.44
CA GLY A 91 -15.84 1.77 -2.01
C GLY A 91 -14.58 1.51 -1.16
N ILE A 92 -13.39 1.76 -1.72
CA ILE A 92 -12.12 1.59 -1.04
C ILE A 92 -11.83 2.82 -0.19
N ILE A 93 -11.50 2.59 1.08
CA ILE A 93 -11.03 3.62 2.00
C ILE A 93 -9.52 3.46 2.24
N PHE A 94 -8.78 4.54 2.09
CA PHE A 94 -7.36 4.56 2.47
C PHE A 94 -7.22 4.86 3.96
N ILE A 95 -6.52 3.98 4.66
CA ILE A 95 -6.26 4.10 6.10
C ILE A 95 -4.75 4.04 6.35
N GLY A 96 -4.31 4.59 7.47
CA GLY A 96 -2.96 4.38 7.98
C GLY A 96 -2.92 3.26 9.02
N TYR A 97 -1.72 2.99 9.54
CA TYR A 97 -1.55 2.02 10.62
C TYR A 97 -2.19 2.47 11.94
N ARG A 98 -2.50 3.75 12.10
CA ARG A 98 -3.18 4.24 13.30
C ARG A 98 -4.60 3.69 13.40
N GLU A 99 -5.34 3.67 12.30
CA GLU A 99 -6.69 3.10 12.25
C GLU A 99 -6.66 1.59 12.51
N LEU A 100 -5.66 0.89 11.96
CA LEU A 100 -5.44 -0.53 12.26
C LEU A 100 -5.10 -0.77 13.74
N GLN A 101 -4.29 0.11 14.34
CA GLN A 101 -3.94 0.04 15.76
C GLN A 101 -5.17 0.25 16.66
N LEU A 102 -6.06 1.18 16.30
CA LEU A 102 -7.32 1.39 17.01
C LEU A 102 -8.22 0.15 16.94
N LEU A 103 -8.28 -0.52 15.79
CA LEU A 103 -9.00 -1.78 15.65
C LEU A 103 -8.39 -2.89 16.53
N GLN A 104 -7.07 -2.97 16.58
CA GLN A 104 -6.38 -3.94 17.44
C GLN A 104 -6.61 -3.65 18.93
N ALA A 105 -6.52 -2.39 19.35
CA ALA A 105 -6.81 -1.97 20.72
C ALA A 105 -8.24 -2.35 21.12
N LYS A 106 -9.22 -2.14 20.22
CA LYS A 106 -10.62 -2.56 20.41
C LYS A 106 -10.74 -4.08 20.59
N ASN A 107 -10.05 -4.88 19.78
CA ASN A 107 -10.05 -6.35 19.92
C ASN A 107 -9.50 -6.83 21.28
N TRP A 108 -8.67 -6.01 21.92
CA TRP A 108 -8.09 -6.27 23.25
C TRP A 108 -8.82 -5.59 24.41
N GLY A 109 -9.93 -4.89 24.14
CA GLY A 109 -10.68 -4.17 25.16
C GLY A 109 -9.92 -2.97 25.76
N LEU A 110 -8.96 -2.41 25.02
CA LEU A 110 -8.18 -1.24 25.45
C LEU A 110 -8.91 0.07 25.09
N LYS A 111 -8.75 1.09 25.95
CA LYS A 111 -9.34 2.43 25.76
C LYS A 111 -8.41 3.43 25.04
N THR A 112 -7.19 3.02 24.72
CA THR A 112 -6.16 3.88 24.12
C THR A 112 -5.79 3.41 22.72
N GLY A 113 -5.36 4.34 21.86
CA GLY A 113 -4.71 3.98 20.60
C GLY A 113 -3.33 3.37 20.79
N SER A 114 -2.67 3.63 21.91
CA SER A 114 -1.40 2.98 22.25
C SER A 114 -1.62 1.52 22.63
N VAL A 115 -1.16 0.62 21.78
CA VAL A 115 -1.07 -0.81 22.05
C VAL A 115 0.16 -1.06 22.94
N PRO A 116 0.01 -1.51 24.20
CA PRO A 116 1.14 -1.92 25.01
C PRO A 116 1.72 -3.22 24.43
N LEU A 117 2.94 -3.15 23.91
CA LEU A 117 3.71 -4.34 23.57
C LEU A 117 4.20 -4.93 24.89
N LYS A 118 3.59 -6.04 25.33
CA LYS A 118 4.22 -6.83 26.40
C LYS A 118 5.46 -7.52 25.79
N PRO A 119 6.66 -7.33 26.37
CA PRO A 119 7.89 -7.96 25.91
C PRO A 119 7.82 -9.49 26.00
#